data_AF-A0AAV6CUB2-F1
#
_entry.id   AF-A0AAV6CUB2-F1
#
_cell.length_a   1.000
_cell.length_b   1.000
_cell.length_c   1.000
_cell.angle_alpha   90.00
_cell.angle_beta   90.00
_cell.angle_gamma   90.00
#
_symmetry.space_group_name_H-M   'P 1'
#
loop_
_entity.id
_entity.type
_entity.pdbx_description
1 polymer ?
#
loop_
_entity_poly.entity_id
_entity_poly.type
_entity_poly.pdbx_seq_one_letter_code
_entity_poly.pdbx_strand_id
1 'polypeptide(L)'
;MGGVGAGILESVFGTSPVTFTVSDVADPRLTRQFTSIGQPAQEQREVRIWGGIHFRNSLVVGDEMGRKIATYLVANSMKPAR
;
A
#
# COMPACT_ATOMS: atom_id res chain seq x y z
N MET A 1 1.37 2.68 3.79
CA MET A 1 1.48 2.42 2.34
C MET A 1 0.45 3.28 1.63
N GLY A 2 0.85 4.37 0.97
CA GLY A 2 -0.06 5.13 0.08
C GLY A 2 -0.22 4.43 -1.27
N GLY A 3 -1.11 4.93 -2.14
CA GLY A 3 -1.40 4.34 -3.45
C GLY A 3 -0.17 4.08 -4.33
N VAL A 4 0.91 4.87 -4.17
CA VAL A 4 2.18 4.63 -4.87
C VAL A 4 2.81 3.30 -4.46
N GLY A 5 2.93 3.04 -3.16
CA GLY A 5 3.58 1.84 -2.65
C GLY A 5 2.81 0.57 -3.00
N ALA A 6 1.48 0.62 -2.88
CA ALA A 6 0.61 -0.49 -3.30
C ALA A 6 0.76 -0.79 -4.79
N GLY A 7 0.66 0.24 -5.65
CA GLY A 7 0.77 0.05 -7.10
C GLY A 7 2.13 -0.48 -7.55
N ILE A 8 3.23 -0.05 -6.90
CA ILE A 8 4.56 -0.60 -7.19
C ILE A 8 4.64 -2.08 -6.77
N LEU A 9 4.22 -2.42 -5.55
CA LEU A 9 4.27 -3.81 -5.06
C LEU A 9 3.40 -4.74 -5.92
N GLU A 10 2.18 -4.30 -6.27
CA GLU A 10 1.29 -5.04 -7.17
C GLU A 10 1.89 -5.21 -8.57
N SER A 11 2.66 -4.24 -9.07
CA SER A 11 3.34 -4.38 -10.37
C SER A 11 4.47 -5.42 -10.37
N VAL A 12 5.12 -5.63 -9.22
CA VAL A 12 6.25 -6.56 -9.08
C VAL A 12 5.77 -7.96 -8.74
N PHE A 13 4.82 -8.09 -7.81
CA PHE A 13 4.38 -9.37 -7.26
C PHE A 13 3.05 -9.85 -7.83
N GLY A 14 2.37 -9.02 -8.62
CA GLY A 14 1.02 -9.27 -9.11
C GLY A 14 -0.05 -8.98 -8.05
N THR A 15 -1.31 -9.15 -8.45
CA THR A 15 -2.50 -8.95 -7.58
C THR A 15 -3.10 -10.27 -7.10
N SER A 16 -2.46 -11.40 -7.39
CA SER A 16 -2.88 -12.70 -6.90
C SER A 16 -2.86 -12.74 -5.37
N PRO A 17 -3.73 -13.53 -4.72
CA PRO A 17 -3.69 -13.72 -3.28
C PRO A 17 -2.29 -14.14 -2.81
N VAL A 18 -1.78 -13.44 -1.80
CA VAL A 18 -0.49 -13.73 -1.18
C VAL A 18 -0.65 -13.54 0.32
N THR A 19 -0.39 -14.62 1.08
CA THR A 19 -0.44 -14.56 2.53
C THR A 19 0.90 -14.18 3.10
N PHE A 20 0.93 -13.12 3.91
CA PHE A 20 2.13 -12.70 4.62
C PHE A 20 1.75 -12.14 6.00
N THR A 21 2.68 -12.27 6.94
CA THR A 21 2.54 -11.76 8.30
C THR A 21 3.51 -10.61 8.49
N VAL A 22 3.04 -9.51 9.05
CA VAL A 22 3.83 -8.32 9.38
C VAL A 22 3.84 -8.17 10.90
N SER A 23 5.01 -7.92 11.47
CA SER A 23 5.16 -7.54 12.88
C SER A 23 5.10 -6.02 13.04
N ASP A 24 4.53 -5.57 14.15
CA ASP A 24 4.53 -4.16 14.50
C ASP A 24 5.95 -3.68 14.84
N VAL A 25 6.25 -2.42 14.46
CA VAL A 25 7.58 -1.83 14.66
C VAL A 25 7.83 -1.44 16.12
N ALA A 26 6.79 -1.11 16.87
CA ALA A 26 6.87 -0.73 18.28
C ALA A 26 6.78 -1.93 19.23
N ASP A 27 6.08 -3.00 18.86
CA ASP A 27 6.07 -4.27 19.59
C ASP A 27 6.09 -5.47 18.63
N PRO A 28 7.23 -6.16 18.46
CA PRO A 28 7.36 -7.26 17.49
C PRO A 28 6.49 -8.50 17.82
N ARG A 29 5.92 -8.56 19.03
CA ARG A 29 4.96 -9.62 19.42
C ARG A 29 3.58 -9.40 18.80
N LEU A 30 3.25 -8.15 18.46
CA LEU A 30 2.01 -7.83 17.74
C LEU A 30 2.21 -8.15 16.27
N THR A 31 1.37 -9.03 15.73
CA THR A 31 1.44 -9.47 14.34
C THR A 31 0.09 -9.28 13.66
N ARG A 32 0.13 -8.98 12.36
CA ARG A 32 -1.06 -8.92 11.49
C ARG A 32 -0.79 -9.78 10.26
N GLN A 33 -1.79 -10.59 9.90
CA GLN A 33 -1.75 -11.39 8.69
C GLN A 33 -2.61 -10.70 7.62
N PHE A 34 -2.09 -10.68 6.40
CA PHE A 34 -2.78 -10.18 5.22
C PHE A 34 -2.76 -11.26 4.14
N THR A 35 -3.80 -11.30 3.31
CA THR A 35 -3.97 -12.24 2.19
C THR A 35 -3.82 -11.58 0.82
N SER A 36 -3.52 -10.27 0.79
CA SER A 36 -3.15 -9.55 -0.42
C SER A 36 -2.34 -8.30 -0.09
N ILE A 37 -1.59 -7.80 -1.08
CA ILE A 37 -0.86 -6.53 -1.01
C ILE A 37 -1.82 -5.33 -0.82
N GLY A 38 -3.05 -5.45 -1.33
CA GLY A 38 -4.07 -4.41 -1.22
C GLY A 38 -4.60 -4.20 0.20
N GLN A 39 -4.64 -5.25 1.05
CA GLN A 39 -5.18 -5.14 2.41
C GLN A 39 -4.38 -4.17 3.31
N PRO A 40 -3.04 -4.25 3.41
CA PRO A 40 -2.28 -3.26 4.18
C PRO A 40 -2.46 -1.83 3.66
N ALA A 41 -2.62 -1.64 2.35
CA ALA A 41 -2.86 -0.31 1.77
C ALA A 41 -4.24 0.24 2.19
N GLN A 42 -5.28 -0.61 2.18
CA GLN A 42 -6.60 -0.25 2.67
C GLN A 42 -6.58 0.10 4.16
N GLU A 43 -5.96 -0.76 4.98
CA GLU A 43 -5.85 -0.54 6.41
C GLU A 43 -5.12 0.77 6.72
N GLN A 44 -4.02 1.05 6.02
CA GLN A 44 -3.26 2.30 6.17
C GLN A 44 -4.08 3.55 5.83
N ARG A 45 -5.10 3.46 4.96
CA ARG A 45 -6.05 4.56 4.75
C ARG A 45 -7.03 4.67 5.91
N GLU A 46 -7.63 3.55 6.32
CA GLU A 46 -8.66 3.57 7.36
C GLU A 46 -8.13 4.02 8.73
N VAL A 47 -6.89 3.66 9.12
CA VAL A 47 -6.29 4.12 10.38
C VAL A 47 -6.18 5.65 10.48
N ARG A 48 -6.15 6.36 9.34
CA ARG A 48 -6.13 7.84 9.32
C ARG A 48 -7.49 8.44 9.65
N ILE A 49 -8.57 7.71 9.33
CA ILE A 49 -9.94 8.07 9.70
C ILE A 49 -10.18 7.71 11.17
N TRP A 50 -9.79 6.50 11.58
CA TRP A 50 -9.94 6.04 12.97
C TRP A 50 -9.17 6.92 13.95
N GLY A 51 -7.99 7.42 13.56
CA GLY A 51 -7.22 8.37 14.34
C GLY A 51 -7.72 9.82 14.28
N GLY A 52 -8.75 10.12 13.48
CA GLY A 52 -9.34 11.45 13.38
C GLY A 52 -8.46 12.51 12.70
N ILE A 53 -7.46 12.09 11.91
CA ILE A 53 -6.44 12.98 11.33
C ILE A 53 -6.62 13.25 9.83
N HIS A 54 -7.51 12.53 9.14
CA HIS A 54 -7.85 12.78 7.74
C HIS A 54 -9.33 12.52 7.43
N PHE A 55 -9.89 13.27 6.48
CA PHE A 55 -11.20 12.99 5.89
C PHE A 55 -11.12 11.86 4.85
N ARG A 56 -12.19 11.06 4.74
CA ARG A 56 -12.28 9.95 3.76
C ARG A 56 -12.00 10.40 2.33
N ASN A 57 -12.51 11.58 1.94
CA ASN A 57 -12.28 12.15 0.61
C ASN A 57 -10.78 12.34 0.30
N SER A 58 -10.03 12.98 1.20
CA SER A 58 -8.60 13.23 0.99
C SER A 58 -7.81 11.93 0.80
N LEU A 59 -8.23 10.85 1.46
CA LEU A 59 -7.58 9.55 1.34
C LEU A 59 -7.90 8.86 0.01
N VAL A 60 -9.15 8.93 -0.46
CA VAL A 60 -9.54 8.36 -1.77
C VAL A 60 -8.80 9.07 -2.90
N VAL A 61 -8.87 10.40 -2.95
CA VAL A 61 -8.21 11.21 -3.99
C VAL A 61 -6.69 11.01 -3.96
N GLY A 62 -6.09 11.00 -2.77
CA GLY A 62 -4.65 10.79 -2.61
C GLY A 62 -4.20 9.40 -3.06
N ASP A 63 -5.01 8.36 -2.80
CA ASP A 63 -4.74 6.99 -3.20
C ASP A 63 -4.80 6.82 -4.73
N GLU A 64 -5.83 7.37 -5.38
CA GLU A 64 -5.95 7.39 -6.84
C GLU A 64 -4.79 8.12 -7.51
N MET A 65 -4.41 9.29 -6.99
CA MET A 65 -3.23 10.02 -7.46
C MET A 65 -1.97 9.17 -7.30
N GLY A 66 -1.79 8.53 -6.14
CA GLY A 66 -0.66 7.66 -5.88
C GLY A 66 -0.56 6.49 -6.86
N ARG A 67 -1.69 5.84 -7.20
CA ARG A 67 -1.70 4.77 -8.21
C ARG A 67 -1.25 5.26 -9.58
N LYS A 68 -1.69 6.45 -10.01
CA LYS A 68 -1.23 7.04 -11.29
C LYS A 68 0.28 7.29 -11.28
N ILE A 69 0.83 7.78 -10.16
CA ILE A 69 2.27 7.95 -9.98
C ILE A 69 2.99 6.59 -10.04
N ALA A 70 2.48 5.54 -9.40
CA ALA A 70 3.06 4.21 -9.49
C ALA A 70 3.10 3.69 -10.92
N THR A 71 2.00 3.81 -11.67
CA THR A 71 1.96 3.42 -13.10
C THR A 71 3.04 4.15 -13.89
N TYR A 72 3.20 5.45 -13.67
CA TYR A 72 4.26 6.24 -14.32
C TYR A 72 5.67 5.74 -13.93
N LEU A 73 5.94 5.53 -12.64
CA LEU A 73 7.25 5.07 -12.17
C LEU A 73 7.62 3.69 -12.71
N VAL A 74 6.65 2.76 -12.74
CA VAL A 74 6.85 1.41 -13.28
C VAL A 74 7.18 1.47 -14.77
N ALA A 75 6.47 2.29 -15.54
CA ALA A 75 6.70 2.41 -16.98
C ALA A 75 8.02 3.12 -17.34
N ASN A 76 8.50 4.04 -16.50
CA ASN A 76 9.58 4.96 -16.89
C ASN A 76 10.89 4.77 -16.12
N SER A 77 10.81 4.36 -14.85
CA SER A 77 11.94 4.44 -13.91
C SER A 77 12.34 3.10 -13.30
N MET A 78 11.42 2.14 -13.17
CA MET A 78 11.72 0.80 -12.63
C MET A 78 12.14 -0.19 -13.73
N LYS A 79 13.25 0.11 -14.41
CA LYS A 79 13.85 -0.80 -15.39
C LYS A 79 14.76 -1.81 -14.67
N PRO A 80 14.93 -3.04 -15.18
CA PRO A 80 15.92 -3.97 -14.65
C PRO A 80 17.29 -3.30 -14.55
N ALA A 81 17.92 -3.38 -13.39
CA ALA A 81 19.34 -3.02 -13.27
C ALA A 81 20.14 -4.01 -14.12
N ARG A 82 20.98 -3.49 -15.01
CA ARG A 82 21.95 -4.32 -15.76
C ARG A 82 23.02 -4.85 -14.83
#